data_AF-A0A1G3AAD4-F1
#
_entry.id   AF-A0A1G3AAD4-F1
#
_cell.length_a   1.000
_cell.length_b   1.000
_cell.length_c   1.000
_cell.angle_alpha   90.00
_cell.angle_beta   90.00
_cell.angle_gamma   90.00
#
_symmetry.space_group_name_H-M   'P 1'
#
loop_
_entity.id
_entity.type
_entity.pdbx_description
1 polymer ?
#
loop_
_entity_poly.entity_id
_entity_poly.type
_entity_poly.pdbx_seq_one_letter_code
_entity_poly.pdbx_strand_id
1 'polypeptide(L)'
;MGRKPAHPTILAAHKSSRAIMDSIIEEAFNVMTLSGYQTHWDCARDFLEVFYSKLVLATADHKSSMLQDIAAKKRTEIDALNGAVIELAERSATPVPYNCVAYNLVKFIET
;
A
#
# COMPACT_ATOMS: atom_id res chain seq x y z
N MET A 1 -0.68 -30.27 -10.54
CA MET A 1 -0.71 -28.97 -11.25
C MET A 1 -0.47 -27.90 -10.20
N GLY A 2 0.76 -27.36 -10.10
CA GLY A 2 1.12 -26.44 -9.02
C GLY A 2 0.36 -25.12 -9.16
N ARG A 3 -0.38 -24.70 -8.12
CA ARG A 3 -1.03 -23.37 -8.10
C ARG A 3 0.04 -22.31 -8.30
N LYS A 4 -0.15 -21.45 -9.30
CA LYS A 4 0.71 -20.28 -9.52
C LYS A 4 0.61 -19.42 -8.26
N PRO A 5 1.74 -19.01 -7.63
CA PRO A 5 1.68 -18.16 -6.45
C PRO A 5 0.94 -16.88 -6.81
N ALA A 6 0.11 -16.39 -5.90
CA ALA A 6 -0.76 -15.26 -6.19
C ALA A 6 -0.12 -13.93 -5.74
N HIS A 7 -0.66 -12.82 -6.27
CA HIS A 7 0.06 -11.55 -6.40
C HIS A 7 0.62 -10.99 -5.06
N PRO A 8 -0.14 -10.96 -3.95
CA PRO A 8 0.37 -10.46 -2.67
C PRO A 8 1.55 -11.27 -2.14
N THR A 9 1.48 -12.60 -2.23
CA THR A 9 2.54 -13.50 -1.76
C THR A 9 3.81 -13.37 -2.61
N ILE A 10 3.69 -13.13 -3.92
CA ILE A 10 4.85 -12.88 -4.79
C ILE A 10 5.55 -11.59 -4.37
N LEU A 11 4.80 -10.49 -4.23
CA LEU A 11 5.39 -9.21 -3.81
C LEU A 11 6.08 -9.31 -2.45
N ALA A 12 5.48 -10.02 -1.50
CA ALA A 12 6.10 -10.25 -0.19
C ALA A 12 7.30 -11.20 -0.22
N ALA A 13 7.50 -11.99 -1.27
CA ALA A 13 8.65 -12.89 -1.36
C ALA A 13 9.94 -12.16 -1.78
N HIS A 14 9.85 -11.08 -2.56
CA HIS A 14 11.02 -10.37 -3.08
C HIS A 14 11.45 -9.20 -2.18
N LYS A 15 12.77 -9.08 -1.93
CA LYS A 15 13.32 -8.02 -1.08
C LYS A 15 13.05 -6.62 -1.63
N SER A 16 13.13 -6.46 -2.95
CA SER A 16 12.93 -5.19 -3.64
C SER A 16 11.50 -4.66 -3.48
N SER A 17 10.50 -5.49 -3.66
CA SER A 17 9.10 -5.11 -3.45
C SER A 17 8.75 -4.96 -1.98
N ARG A 18 9.33 -5.77 -1.08
CA ARG A 18 9.18 -5.57 0.37
C ARG A 18 9.65 -4.19 0.82
N ALA A 19 10.82 -3.74 0.36
CA ALA A 19 11.31 -2.40 0.69
C ALA A 19 10.31 -1.28 0.30
N ILE A 20 9.64 -1.42 -0.84
CA ILE A 20 8.60 -0.48 -1.28
C ILE A 20 7.36 -0.57 -0.38
N MET A 21 6.88 -1.79 -0.10
CA MET A 21 5.70 -2.00 0.76
C MET A 21 5.93 -1.48 2.18
N ASP A 22 7.08 -1.78 2.77
CA ASP A 22 7.48 -1.31 4.10
C ASP A 22 7.49 0.22 4.11
N SER A 23 8.12 0.86 3.13
CA SER A 23 8.20 2.32 3.05
C SER A 23 6.83 2.98 2.89
N ILE A 24 5.93 2.41 2.06
CA ILE A 24 4.55 2.92 1.90
C ILE A 24 3.80 2.88 3.23
N ILE A 25 3.96 1.78 3.98
CA ILE A 25 3.31 1.58 5.29
C ILE A 25 3.89 2.53 6.33
N GLU A 26 5.22 2.65 6.40
CA GLU A 26 5.91 3.54 7.32
C GLU A 26 5.52 5.01 7.11
N GLU A 27 5.47 5.46 5.84
CA GLU A 27 4.97 6.79 5.48
C GLU A 27 3.54 7.02 5.96
N ALA A 28 2.64 6.05 5.73
CA ALA A 28 1.24 6.18 6.15
C ALA A 28 1.11 6.28 7.68
N PHE A 29 1.88 5.48 8.43
CA PHE A 29 1.91 5.56 9.91
C PHE A 29 2.46 6.90 10.40
N ASN A 30 3.51 7.42 9.76
CA ASN A 30 4.10 8.71 10.12
C ASN A 30 3.09 9.85 9.90
N VAL A 31 2.44 9.89 8.73
CA VAL A 31 1.42 10.89 8.41
C VAL A 31 0.23 10.81 9.35
N MET A 32 -0.27 9.60 9.62
CA MET A 32 -1.37 9.36 10.58
C MET A 32 -1.03 9.93 11.95
N THR A 33 0.17 9.63 12.46
CA THR A 33 0.62 10.08 13.79
C THR A 33 0.76 11.60 13.85
N LEU A 34 1.42 12.22 12.86
CA LEU A 34 1.60 13.68 12.79
C LEU A 34 0.28 14.43 12.63
N SER A 35 -0.75 13.75 12.11
CA SER A 35 -2.10 14.29 11.96
C SER A 35 -2.99 14.09 13.20
N GLY A 36 -2.43 13.53 14.29
CA GLY A 36 -3.15 13.32 15.55
C GLY A 36 -4.09 12.11 15.54
N TYR A 37 -3.98 11.23 14.54
CA TYR A 37 -4.74 9.97 14.49
C TYR A 37 -3.95 8.83 15.13
N GLN A 38 -4.67 7.79 15.55
CA GLN A 38 -4.11 6.61 16.19
C GLN A 38 -4.79 5.35 15.65
N THR A 39 -4.11 4.22 15.82
CA THR A 39 -4.60 2.88 15.48
C THR A 39 -4.29 1.92 16.64
N HIS A 40 -4.67 0.65 16.50
CA HIS A 40 -4.45 -0.39 17.50
C HIS A 40 -2.98 -0.86 17.58
N TRP A 41 -2.13 -0.36 16.68
CA TRP A 41 -0.68 -0.61 16.64
C TRP A 41 0.07 0.65 17.05
N ASP A 42 1.05 0.49 17.93
CA ASP A 42 1.86 1.60 18.46
C ASP A 42 2.79 2.18 17.38
N CYS A 43 3.28 1.33 16.47
CA CYS A 43 4.08 1.77 15.34
C CYS A 43 3.93 0.89 14.09
N ALA A 44 4.49 1.37 12.97
CA ALA A 44 4.48 0.64 11.69
C ALA A 44 5.08 -0.76 11.81
N ARG A 45 6.12 -0.93 12.64
CA ARG A 45 6.81 -2.22 12.83
C ARG A 45 5.87 -3.30 13.34
N ASP A 46 5.04 -2.96 14.33
CA ASP A 46 4.09 -3.92 14.94
C ASP A 46 3.02 -4.33 13.93
N PHE A 47 2.56 -3.39 13.12
CA PHE A 47 1.67 -3.68 12.01
C PHE A 47 2.34 -4.55 10.94
N LEU A 48 3.59 -4.25 10.57
CA LEU A 48 4.34 -5.01 9.55
C LEU A 48 4.54 -6.49 9.96
N GLU A 49 4.76 -6.77 11.24
CA GLU A 49 4.83 -8.14 11.74
C GLU A 49 3.52 -8.90 11.46
N VAL A 50 2.38 -8.31 11.77
CA VAL A 50 1.05 -8.89 11.50
C VAL A 50 0.76 -8.94 10.00
N PHE A 51 1.15 -7.91 9.26
CA PHE A 51 0.96 -7.80 7.82
C PHE A 51 1.61 -8.98 7.09
N TYR A 52 2.89 -9.26 7.36
CA TYR A 52 3.60 -10.36 6.72
C TYR A 52 3.23 -11.74 7.29
N SER A 53 3.06 -11.87 8.60
CA SER A 53 2.79 -13.17 9.22
C SER A 53 1.36 -13.67 9.02
N LYS A 54 0.40 -12.77 8.78
CA LYS A 54 -1.03 -13.11 8.69
C LYS A 54 -1.71 -12.54 7.45
N LEU A 55 -1.67 -11.21 7.24
CA LEU A 55 -2.52 -10.57 6.23
C LEU A 55 -2.14 -10.95 4.80
N VAL A 56 -0.84 -10.95 4.46
CA VAL A 56 -0.34 -11.39 3.15
C VAL A 56 -0.69 -12.86 2.87
N LEU A 57 -0.63 -13.72 3.89
CA LEU A 57 -0.95 -15.14 3.73
C LEU A 57 -2.45 -15.37 3.59
N ALA A 58 -3.27 -14.66 4.38
CA ALA A 58 -4.73 -14.75 4.32
C ALA A 58 -5.28 -14.24 2.99
N THR A 59 -4.59 -13.29 2.36
CA THR A 59 -4.93 -12.73 1.06
C THR A 59 -4.17 -13.38 -0.09
N ALA A 60 -3.51 -14.53 0.14
CA ALA A 60 -2.67 -15.17 -0.86
C ALA A 60 -3.42 -15.33 -2.19
N ASP A 61 -4.62 -15.91 -2.20
CA ASP A 61 -5.41 -16.13 -3.42
C ASP A 61 -6.16 -14.87 -3.93
N HIS A 62 -6.02 -13.72 -3.26
CA HIS A 62 -6.77 -12.50 -3.58
C HIS A 62 -6.12 -11.68 -4.71
N LYS A 63 -6.96 -11.16 -5.61
CA LYS A 63 -6.59 -10.11 -6.56
C LYS A 63 -7.21 -8.80 -6.10
N SER A 64 -6.41 -7.76 -5.92
CA SER A 64 -6.91 -6.45 -5.50
C SER A 64 -7.97 -5.93 -6.47
N SER A 65 -8.99 -5.24 -5.95
CA SER A 65 -10.02 -4.55 -6.75
C SER A 65 -9.37 -3.60 -7.76
N MET A 66 -8.37 -2.83 -7.32
CA MET A 66 -7.62 -1.91 -8.19
C MET A 66 -7.00 -2.59 -9.41
N LEU A 67 -6.44 -3.80 -9.28
CA LEU A 67 -5.92 -4.55 -10.43
C LEU A 67 -7.04 -4.93 -11.41
N GLN A 68 -8.23 -5.25 -10.88
CA GLN A 68 -9.40 -5.58 -11.70
C GLN A 68 -9.92 -4.34 -12.42
N ASP A 69 -9.94 -3.18 -11.76
CA ASP A 69 -10.34 -1.91 -12.37
C ASP A 69 -9.38 -1.51 -13.50
N ILE A 70 -8.07 -1.60 -13.28
CA ILE A 70 -7.06 -1.39 -14.32
C ILE A 70 -7.29 -2.33 -15.51
N ALA A 71 -7.48 -3.62 -15.26
CA ALA A 71 -7.73 -4.59 -16.32
C ALA A 71 -9.04 -4.32 -17.09
N ALA A 72 -10.03 -3.75 -16.41
CA ALA A 72 -11.32 -3.36 -16.98
C ALA A 72 -11.33 -1.94 -17.56
N LYS A 73 -10.21 -1.21 -17.55
CA LYS A 73 -10.10 0.21 -17.95
C LYS A 73 -11.11 1.11 -17.21
N LYS A 74 -11.32 0.83 -15.93
CA LYS A 74 -12.15 1.65 -15.03
C LYS A 74 -11.26 2.55 -14.18
N ARG A 75 -11.85 3.63 -13.70
CA ARG A 75 -11.22 4.47 -12.67
C ARG A 75 -11.06 3.66 -11.38
N THR A 76 -9.89 3.75 -10.77
CA THR A 76 -9.54 3.09 -9.52
C THR A 76 -9.82 4.00 -8.31
N GLU A 77 -9.68 3.44 -7.11
CA GLU A 77 -9.77 4.15 -5.84
C GLU A 77 -8.45 4.80 -5.39
N ILE A 78 -7.45 4.96 -6.27
CA ILE A 78 -6.11 5.45 -5.89
C ILE A 78 -6.14 6.83 -5.22
N ASP A 79 -7.07 7.69 -5.64
CA ASP A 79 -7.27 9.03 -5.07
C ASP A 79 -7.70 8.94 -3.58
N ALA A 80 -8.51 7.94 -3.21
CA ALA A 80 -8.98 7.73 -1.84
C ALA A 80 -8.01 6.92 -0.97
N LEU A 81 -7.02 6.25 -1.58
CA LEU A 81 -6.01 5.46 -0.89
C LEU A 81 -4.72 6.27 -0.72
N ASN A 82 -3.76 6.09 -1.63
CA ASN A 82 -2.49 6.82 -1.59
C ASN A 82 -2.70 8.33 -1.73
N GLY A 83 -3.71 8.77 -2.50
CA GLY A 83 -4.04 10.20 -2.62
C GLY A 83 -4.44 10.84 -1.28
N ALA A 84 -5.18 10.14 -0.44
CA ALA A 84 -5.55 10.62 0.89
C ALA A 84 -4.34 10.75 1.83
N VAL A 85 -3.37 9.82 1.74
CA VAL A 85 -2.10 9.91 2.48
C VAL A 85 -1.30 11.13 2.03
N ILE A 86 -1.21 11.36 0.71
CA ILE A 86 -0.51 12.51 0.12
C ILE A 86 -1.14 13.82 0.58
N GLU A 87 -2.47 13.97 0.46
CA GLU A 87 -3.18 15.17 0.88
C GLU A 87 -2.97 15.47 2.36
N LEU A 88 -3.00 14.43 3.21
CA LEU A 88 -2.78 14.59 4.64
C LEU A 88 -1.33 14.98 4.96
N ALA A 89 -0.36 14.41 4.23
CA ALA A 89 1.06 14.70 4.39
C ALA A 89 1.43 16.14 3.99
N GLU A 90 0.74 16.71 3.00
CA GLU A 90 0.93 18.11 2.59
C GLU A 90 0.61 19.09 3.72
N ARG A 91 -0.43 18.80 4.52
CA ARG A 91 -0.85 19.64 5.66
C ARG A 91 0.21 19.73 6.76
N SER A 92 1.04 18.69 6.88
CA SER A 92 2.13 18.60 7.88
C SER A 92 3.52 18.71 7.25
N ALA A 93 3.63 19.13 5.98
CA ALA A 93 4.88 19.21 5.24
C ALA A 93 5.75 17.94 5.34
N THR A 94 5.10 16.78 5.36
CA THR A 94 5.75 15.48 5.57
C THR A 94 6.03 14.81 4.22
N PRO A 95 7.28 14.41 3.93
CA PRO A 95 7.58 13.70 2.69
C PRO A 95 6.95 12.29 2.68
N VAL A 96 6.26 11.95 1.59
CA VAL A 96 5.73 10.61 1.32
C VAL A 96 6.09 10.10 -0.09
N PRO A 97 7.38 10.07 -0.45
CA PRO A 97 7.83 9.75 -1.81
C PRO A 97 7.32 8.41 -2.35
N TYR A 98 7.22 7.36 -1.52
CA TYR A 98 6.79 6.04 -2.00
C TYR A 98 5.28 6.01 -2.31
N ASN A 99 4.46 6.63 -1.46
CA ASN A 99 3.04 6.84 -1.75
C ASN A 99 2.85 7.70 -3.02
N CYS A 100 3.65 8.77 -3.19
CA CYS A 100 3.63 9.61 -4.39
C CYS A 100 3.96 8.82 -5.67
N VAL A 101 5.01 7.99 -5.64
CA VAL A 101 5.38 7.16 -6.80
C VAL A 101 4.27 6.17 -7.12
N ALA A 102 3.74 5.44 -6.12
CA ALA A 102 2.67 4.48 -6.33
C ALA A 102 1.41 5.15 -6.91
N TYR A 103 1.01 6.29 -6.36
CA TYR A 103 -0.11 7.10 -6.86
C TYR A 103 0.09 7.47 -8.33
N ASN A 104 1.21 8.11 -8.67
CA ASN A 104 1.47 8.60 -10.03
C ASN A 104 1.57 7.48 -11.07
N LEU A 105 2.13 6.32 -10.70
CA LEU A 105 2.16 5.16 -11.60
C LEU A 105 0.76 4.65 -11.92
N VAL A 106 -0.15 4.60 -10.94
CA VAL A 106 -1.53 4.20 -11.17
C VAL A 106 -2.26 5.27 -12.00
N LYS A 107 -2.10 6.56 -11.69
CA LYS A 107 -2.67 7.65 -12.53
C LYS A 107 -2.20 7.58 -13.98
N PHE A 108 -0.94 7.25 -14.21
CA PHE A 108 -0.40 7.05 -15.56
C PHE A 108 -1.03 5.85 -16.28
N ILE A 109 -1.30 4.76 -15.57
CA ILE A 109 -1.96 3.59 -16.16
C ILE A 109 -3.44 3.88 -16.49
N GLU A 110 -4.09 4.77 -15.75
CA GLU A 110 -5.48 5.20 -15.96
C GLU A 110 -5.69 6.15 -17.16
N THR A 111 -4.63 6.64 -17.81
CA THR A 111 -4.74 7.53 -18.98
C THR A 111 -5.22 6.79 -20.22
#